data_AF-G2DHJ2-F1
#
_entry.id   AF-G2DHJ2-F1
#
_cell.length_a   1.000
_cell.length_b   1.000
_cell.length_c   1.000
_cell.angle_alpha   90.00
_cell.angle_beta   90.00
_cell.angle_gamma   90.00
#
_symmetry.space_group_name_H-M   'P 1'
#
loop_
_entity.id
_entity.type
_entity.pdbx_description
1 polymer ?
#
loop_
_entity_poly.entity_id
_entity_poly.type
_entity_poly.pdbx_seq_one_letter_code
_entity_poly.pdbx_strand_id
1 'polypeptide(L)'
;MSQSAMGYLRHIYNCNTWNPANFTPFCIAGEQVGRLKQPLVEALGQWPERFRISREQVELIDERDDFDYRTAQLGEVVDALVEQGVITHQHGERYPVTAAERQHAFATIDRTSAPYFGLRAYGQHLNGYVRDSEGLKMWIARRAADRRVFPDKLDNMVAGGLPHQLSLQENLQKECAEEASIPPQLASRAVPVSALSYCRETETGLKPDTIYCYDLELPADFVPENSDGEVAAFYLMPVEEVIGLVRETDEFKLNCNLVIIDFLIRHGIMHPEEPDYLEIIEGLHEKL
;
A
#
# COMPACT_ATOMS: atom_id res chain seq x y z
N MET A 1 -28.36 -1.31 5.91
CA MET A 1 -27.80 -0.64 7.10
C MET A 1 -27.13 0.63 6.62
N SER A 2 -27.38 1.78 7.24
CA SER A 2 -26.84 3.07 6.76
C SER A 2 -25.32 3.13 6.94
N GLN A 3 -24.63 3.83 6.05
CA GLN A 3 -23.17 4.07 6.09
C GLN A 3 -22.67 4.67 7.42
N SER A 4 -23.54 5.26 8.24
CA SER A 4 -23.20 5.81 9.56
C SER A 4 -23.09 4.76 10.68
N ALA A 5 -23.42 3.49 10.43
CA ALA A 5 -23.52 2.47 11.50
C ALA A 5 -22.25 1.63 11.69
N MET A 6 -21.23 1.74 10.84
CA MET A 6 -20.12 0.77 10.77
C MET A 6 -18.77 1.27 11.32
N GLY A 7 -18.71 2.41 12.03
CA GLY A 7 -17.52 2.85 12.78
C GLY A 7 -16.20 2.61 12.03
N TYR A 8 -15.34 1.76 12.57
CA TYR A 8 -14.07 1.33 11.96
C TYR A 8 -14.22 0.34 10.79
N LEU A 9 -15.17 -0.58 10.88
CA LEU A 9 -15.37 -1.66 9.90
C LEU A 9 -15.62 -1.14 8.48
N ARG A 10 -16.23 0.05 8.31
CA ARG A 10 -16.43 0.62 6.97
C ARG A 10 -15.11 0.76 6.20
N HIS A 11 -14.03 1.14 6.88
CA HIS A 11 -12.72 1.35 6.25
C HIS A 11 -12.11 0.02 5.85
N ILE A 12 -12.28 -1.00 6.71
CA ILE A 12 -11.86 -2.38 6.45
C ILE A 12 -12.59 -2.93 5.23
N TYR A 13 -13.92 -2.84 5.16
CA TYR A 13 -14.67 -3.28 3.99
C TYR A 13 -14.30 -2.51 2.73
N ASN A 14 -14.10 -1.19 2.83
CA ASN A 14 -13.66 -0.37 1.70
C ASN A 14 -12.28 -0.78 1.15
N CYS A 15 -11.44 -1.42 1.99
CA CYS A 15 -10.14 -1.98 1.61
C CYS A 15 -10.21 -3.45 1.16
N ASN A 16 -11.28 -4.18 1.50
CA ASN A 16 -11.39 -5.63 1.25
C ASN A 16 -12.52 -6.04 0.30
N THR A 17 -13.19 -5.07 -0.34
CA THR A 17 -14.23 -5.39 -1.32
C THR A 17 -13.61 -5.73 -2.67
N TRP A 18 -13.74 -6.99 -3.09
CA TRP A 18 -13.36 -7.47 -4.41
C TRP A 18 -14.18 -8.70 -4.81
N ASN A 19 -14.31 -8.96 -6.13
CA ASN A 19 -14.95 -10.17 -6.63
C ASN A 19 -13.95 -11.00 -7.47
N PRO A 20 -13.53 -12.20 -7.02
CA PRO A 20 -12.61 -13.05 -7.76
C PRO A 20 -13.06 -13.38 -9.19
N ALA A 21 -14.38 -13.45 -9.44
CA ALA A 21 -14.92 -13.77 -10.76
C ALA A 21 -14.68 -12.67 -11.81
N ASN A 22 -14.26 -11.47 -11.39
CA ASN A 22 -13.94 -10.37 -12.29
C ASN A 22 -12.52 -10.47 -12.88
N PHE A 23 -11.73 -11.48 -12.47
CA PHE A 23 -10.31 -11.54 -12.77
C PHE A 23 -9.88 -12.87 -13.39
N THR A 24 -8.93 -12.80 -14.32
CA THR A 24 -8.19 -13.94 -14.85
C THR A 24 -6.82 -14.02 -14.15
N PRO A 25 -6.41 -15.17 -13.59
CA PRO A 25 -5.08 -15.36 -13.04
C PRO A 25 -3.96 -14.96 -14.00
N PHE A 26 -2.94 -14.26 -13.50
CA PHE A 26 -1.69 -14.01 -14.21
C PHE A 26 -0.58 -14.84 -13.59
N CYS A 27 0.06 -15.67 -14.42
CA CYS A 27 1.03 -16.66 -13.98
C CYS A 27 2.39 -16.45 -14.64
N ILE A 28 3.45 -16.74 -13.89
CA ILE A 28 4.83 -16.81 -14.38
C ILE A 28 5.44 -18.11 -13.85
N ALA A 29 6.06 -18.90 -14.73
CA ALA A 29 6.68 -20.18 -14.36
C ALA A 29 5.75 -21.13 -13.58
N GLY A 30 4.45 -21.14 -13.93
CA GLY A 30 3.44 -21.99 -13.29
C GLY A 30 2.87 -21.46 -11.97
N GLU A 31 3.37 -20.34 -11.45
CA GLU A 31 2.90 -19.73 -10.20
C GLU A 31 2.05 -18.49 -10.47
N GLN A 32 0.95 -18.34 -9.73
CA GLN A 32 0.09 -17.16 -9.86
C GLN A 32 0.74 -15.96 -9.16
N VAL A 33 1.08 -14.93 -9.93
CA VAL A 33 1.70 -13.69 -9.44
C VAL A 33 0.74 -12.50 -9.42
N GLY A 34 -0.39 -12.61 -10.11
CA GLY A 34 -1.34 -11.52 -10.28
C GLY A 34 -2.73 -11.96 -10.72
N ARG A 35 -3.59 -10.97 -10.96
CA ARG A 35 -5.00 -11.15 -11.34
C ARG A 35 -5.41 -9.99 -12.26
N LEU A 36 -5.76 -10.29 -13.51
CA LEU A 36 -6.01 -9.30 -14.56
C LEU A 36 -7.50 -9.12 -14.78
N LYS A 37 -7.94 -7.88 -14.98
CA LYS A 37 -9.27 -7.62 -15.54
C LYS A 37 -9.28 -7.88 -17.04
N GLN A 38 -10.47 -8.20 -17.56
CA GLN A 38 -10.70 -8.51 -18.97
C GLN A 38 -10.09 -7.48 -19.96
N PRO A 39 -10.19 -6.14 -19.75
CA PRO A 39 -9.59 -5.18 -20.68
C PRO A 39 -8.07 -5.32 -20.81
N LEU A 40 -7.38 -5.65 -19.73
CA LEU A 40 -5.94 -5.87 -19.79
C LEU A 40 -5.61 -7.21 -20.46
N VAL A 41 -6.38 -8.28 -20.18
CA VAL A 41 -6.24 -9.57 -20.88
C VAL A 41 -6.34 -9.38 -22.40
N GLU A 42 -7.33 -8.62 -22.85
CA GLU A 42 -7.53 -8.30 -24.27
C GLU A 42 -6.34 -7.51 -24.84
N ALA A 43 -5.85 -6.51 -24.11
CA ALA A 43 -4.69 -5.73 -24.52
C ALA A 43 -3.41 -6.57 -24.64
N LEU A 44 -3.18 -7.51 -23.72
CA LEU A 44 -2.03 -8.42 -23.76
C LEU A 44 -2.06 -9.39 -24.95
N GLY A 45 -3.23 -9.62 -25.55
CA GLY A 45 -3.39 -10.46 -26.75
C GLY A 45 -2.65 -9.94 -27.99
N GLN A 46 -2.14 -8.71 -27.94
CA GLN A 46 -1.27 -8.13 -28.98
C GLN A 46 0.12 -8.78 -29.04
N TRP A 47 0.54 -9.48 -27.98
CA TRP A 47 1.85 -10.15 -27.89
C TRP A 47 1.71 -11.66 -27.68
N PRO A 48 1.18 -12.41 -28.67
CA PRO A 48 1.02 -13.87 -28.57
C PRO A 48 2.35 -14.63 -28.43
N GLU A 49 3.46 -14.00 -28.80
CA GLU A 49 4.82 -14.51 -28.58
C GLU A 49 5.32 -14.35 -27.14
N ARG A 50 4.65 -13.52 -26.33
CA ARG A 50 5.00 -13.27 -24.91
C ARG A 50 3.98 -13.82 -23.93
N PHE A 51 2.71 -13.90 -24.32
CA PHE A 51 1.64 -14.34 -23.43
C PHE A 51 0.86 -15.50 -24.02
N ARG A 52 0.71 -16.57 -23.24
CA ARG A 52 -0.26 -17.64 -23.52
C ARG A 52 -1.55 -17.31 -22.77
N ILE A 53 -2.59 -16.96 -23.53
CA ILE A 53 -3.91 -16.58 -22.99
C ILE A 53 -4.89 -17.73 -23.17
N SER A 54 -5.49 -18.19 -22.08
CA SER A 54 -6.61 -19.13 -22.08
C SER A 54 -7.79 -18.58 -21.28
N ARG A 55 -8.85 -19.38 -21.11
CA ARG A 55 -9.99 -18.98 -20.25
C ARG A 55 -9.63 -19.05 -18.77
N GLU A 56 -8.65 -19.87 -18.43
CA GLU A 56 -8.26 -20.21 -17.07
C GLU A 56 -7.17 -19.28 -16.54
N GLN A 57 -6.25 -18.81 -17.40
CA GLN A 57 -5.14 -17.94 -16.99
C GLN A 57 -4.51 -17.20 -18.18
N VAL A 58 -3.72 -16.17 -17.84
CA VAL A 58 -2.72 -15.56 -18.71
C VAL A 58 -1.35 -15.93 -18.17
N GLU A 59 -0.50 -16.52 -19.00
CA GLU A 59 0.84 -16.95 -18.62
C GLU A 59 1.89 -16.15 -19.41
N LEU A 60 2.87 -15.56 -18.72
CA LEU A 60 4.08 -15.04 -19.36
C LEU A 60 4.91 -16.21 -19.86
N ILE A 61 5.18 -16.26 -21.16
CA ILE A 61 6.00 -17.28 -21.79
C ILE A 61 7.44 -17.09 -21.34
N ASP A 62 7.94 -18.06 -20.59
CA ASP A 62 9.28 -18.06 -20.04
C ASP A 62 10.04 -19.30 -20.49
N GLU A 63 10.93 -19.12 -21.45
CA GLU A 63 11.78 -20.19 -22.00
C GLU A 63 13.17 -20.22 -21.37
N ARG A 64 13.52 -19.22 -20.55
CA ARG A 64 14.91 -18.96 -20.13
C ARG A 64 15.13 -19.07 -18.62
N ASP A 65 14.05 -19.03 -17.83
CA ASP A 65 14.11 -18.97 -16.37
C ASP A 65 15.04 -17.85 -15.88
N ASP A 66 14.83 -16.64 -16.43
CA ASP A 66 15.74 -15.51 -16.23
C ASP A 66 14.99 -14.24 -15.77
N PHE A 67 15.38 -13.73 -14.61
CA PHE A 67 14.74 -12.60 -13.94
C PHE A 67 14.82 -11.30 -14.75
N ASP A 68 16.00 -11.02 -15.32
CA ASP A 68 16.25 -9.79 -16.09
C ASP A 68 15.50 -9.84 -17.42
N TYR A 69 15.44 -10.99 -18.07
CA TYR A 69 14.65 -11.23 -19.27
C TYR A 69 13.16 -11.01 -19.01
N ARG A 70 12.58 -11.62 -17.96
CA ARG A 70 11.16 -11.40 -17.60
C ARG A 70 10.90 -9.93 -17.31
N THR A 71 11.80 -9.27 -16.58
CA THR A 71 11.72 -7.83 -16.28
C THR A 71 11.73 -6.97 -17.54
N ALA A 72 12.63 -7.26 -18.49
CA ALA A 72 12.72 -6.52 -19.75
C ALA A 72 11.47 -6.74 -20.61
N GLN A 73 10.98 -7.99 -20.70
CA GLN A 73 9.77 -8.32 -21.45
C GLN A 73 8.54 -7.60 -20.91
N LEU A 74 8.36 -7.57 -19.58
CA LEU A 74 7.28 -6.82 -18.94
C LEU A 74 7.44 -5.32 -19.13
N GLY A 75 8.67 -4.80 -19.04
CA GLY A 75 8.99 -3.39 -19.26
C GLY A 75 8.54 -2.90 -20.63
N GLU A 76 8.93 -3.60 -21.69
CA GLU A 76 8.54 -3.25 -23.08
C GLU A 76 7.01 -3.30 -23.29
N VAL A 77 6.33 -4.25 -22.64
CA VAL A 77 4.86 -4.34 -22.69
C VAL A 77 4.23 -3.16 -21.96
N VAL A 78 4.75 -2.79 -20.78
CA VAL A 78 4.26 -1.62 -20.04
C VAL A 78 4.48 -0.34 -20.81
N ASP A 79 5.65 -0.16 -21.45
CA ASP A 79 5.95 1.01 -22.30
C ASP A 79 4.87 1.15 -23.39
N ALA A 80 4.59 0.08 -24.13
CA ALA A 80 3.57 0.08 -25.17
C ALA A 80 2.15 0.31 -24.63
N LEU A 81 1.80 -0.28 -23.49
CA LEU A 81 0.49 -0.05 -22.86
C LEU A 81 0.32 1.40 -22.37
N VAL A 82 1.41 2.07 -21.98
CA VAL A 82 1.40 3.51 -21.65
C VAL A 82 1.22 4.36 -22.91
N GLU A 83 1.96 4.06 -23.99
CA GLU A 83 1.78 4.74 -25.28
C GLU A 83 0.36 4.60 -25.84
N GLN A 84 -0.28 3.46 -25.60
CA GLN A 84 -1.67 3.18 -25.98
C GLN A 84 -2.71 3.80 -25.03
N GLY A 85 -2.28 4.37 -23.90
CA GLY A 85 -3.17 4.95 -22.89
C GLY A 85 -3.95 3.93 -22.05
N VAL A 86 -3.57 2.64 -22.10
CA VAL A 86 -4.14 1.59 -21.25
C VAL A 86 -3.64 1.75 -19.80
N ILE A 87 -2.33 1.96 -19.65
CA ILE A 87 -1.70 2.34 -18.38
C ILE A 87 -1.48 3.85 -18.39
N THR A 88 -1.87 4.53 -17.33
CA THR A 88 -1.91 6.01 -17.33
C THR A 88 -0.55 6.68 -17.46
N HIS A 89 0.49 6.12 -16.84
CA HIS A 89 1.85 6.66 -16.81
C HIS A 89 2.81 5.62 -16.21
N GLN A 90 4.10 5.90 -16.27
CA GLN A 90 5.12 5.23 -15.47
C GLN A 90 5.53 6.08 -14.28
N HIS A 91 5.83 5.42 -13.17
CA HIS A 91 6.38 6.06 -11.99
C HIS A 91 7.91 6.16 -12.05
N GLY A 92 8.58 5.15 -12.63
CA GLY A 92 10.02 4.98 -12.62
C GLY A 92 10.54 4.12 -11.46
N GLU A 93 9.73 3.90 -10.41
CA GLU A 93 10.03 2.91 -9.37
C GLU A 93 9.55 1.53 -9.78
N ARG A 94 10.32 0.50 -9.44
CA ARG A 94 10.01 -0.88 -9.81
C ARG A 94 9.57 -1.70 -8.60
N TYR A 95 8.41 -2.33 -8.71
CA TYR A 95 7.86 -3.25 -7.72
C TYR A 95 8.17 -4.71 -8.10
N PRO A 96 8.29 -5.61 -7.11
CA PRO A 96 8.50 -7.03 -7.36
C PRO A 96 7.22 -7.67 -7.91
N VAL A 97 7.40 -8.58 -8.87
CA VAL A 97 6.36 -9.51 -9.32
C VAL A 97 6.58 -10.84 -8.59
N THR A 98 5.70 -11.20 -7.67
CA THR A 98 5.86 -12.37 -6.79
C THR A 98 4.54 -13.11 -6.58
N ALA A 99 4.62 -14.40 -6.33
CA ALA A 99 3.48 -15.26 -5.99
C ALA A 99 3.15 -15.24 -4.49
N ALA A 100 4.14 -14.95 -3.62
CA ALA A 100 3.94 -15.00 -2.18
C ALA A 100 4.77 -13.94 -1.45
N GLU A 101 6.09 -14.10 -1.45
CA GLU A 101 7.01 -13.29 -0.66
C GLU A 101 7.79 -12.31 -1.53
N ARG A 102 8.01 -11.11 -1.00
CA ARG A 102 8.71 -10.02 -1.70
C ARG A 102 10.11 -10.42 -2.18
N GLN A 103 10.79 -11.26 -1.40
CA GLN A 103 12.16 -11.72 -1.63
C GLN A 103 12.25 -12.72 -2.79
N HIS A 104 11.16 -13.41 -3.10
CA HIS A 104 11.07 -14.43 -4.14
C HIS A 104 10.38 -13.87 -5.39
N ALA A 105 10.92 -12.76 -5.91
CA ALA A 105 10.37 -12.10 -7.09
C ALA A 105 10.80 -12.81 -8.38
N PHE A 106 9.86 -13.01 -9.30
CA PHE A 106 10.09 -13.59 -10.63
C PHE A 106 10.61 -12.54 -11.62
N ALA A 107 10.23 -11.28 -11.41
CA ALA A 107 10.59 -10.12 -12.22
C ALA A 107 10.34 -8.84 -11.42
N THR A 108 10.59 -7.69 -12.04
CA THR A 108 10.05 -6.40 -11.59
C THR A 108 9.20 -5.73 -12.67
N ILE A 109 8.32 -4.83 -12.24
CA ILE A 109 7.47 -4.03 -13.11
C ILE A 109 7.35 -2.60 -12.55
N ASP A 110 7.06 -1.61 -13.40
CA ASP A 110 6.80 -0.24 -12.94
C ASP A 110 5.65 -0.21 -11.91
N ARG A 111 5.85 0.56 -10.83
CA ARG A 111 4.94 0.69 -9.68
C ARG A 111 3.50 1.02 -10.10
N THR A 112 3.30 1.89 -11.09
CA THR A 112 1.95 2.26 -11.55
C THR A 112 1.22 1.08 -12.22
N SER A 113 1.97 0.11 -12.74
CA SER A 113 1.41 -1.07 -13.41
C SER A 113 0.93 -2.14 -12.43
N ALA A 114 1.42 -2.16 -11.19
CA ALA A 114 1.09 -3.21 -10.23
C ALA A 114 -0.43 -3.43 -10.03
N PRO A 115 -1.27 -2.38 -9.88
CA PRO A 115 -2.72 -2.58 -9.76
C PRO A 115 -3.37 -3.14 -11.02
N TYR A 116 -2.89 -2.77 -12.22
CA TYR A 116 -3.41 -3.28 -13.49
C TYR A 116 -3.19 -4.78 -13.62
N PHE A 117 -1.99 -5.23 -13.25
CA PHE A 117 -1.63 -6.64 -13.23
C PHE A 117 -2.13 -7.40 -11.99
N GLY A 118 -2.81 -6.71 -11.06
CA GLY A 118 -3.30 -7.27 -9.81
C GLY A 118 -2.21 -7.90 -8.95
N LEU A 119 -1.01 -7.32 -8.98
CA LEU A 119 0.16 -7.83 -8.27
C LEU A 119 0.13 -7.43 -6.80
N ARG A 120 0.67 -8.30 -5.95
CA ARG A 120 0.92 -7.96 -4.56
C ARG A 120 1.94 -6.84 -4.45
N ALA A 121 1.50 -5.67 -3.97
CA ALA A 121 2.37 -4.54 -3.70
C ALA A 121 2.70 -4.46 -2.21
N TYR A 122 3.84 -3.85 -1.90
CA TYR A 122 4.32 -3.66 -0.53
C TYR A 122 4.52 -2.17 -0.25
N GLY A 123 4.22 -1.75 0.96
CA GLY A 123 4.47 -0.39 1.45
C GLY A 123 4.91 -0.39 2.91
N GLN A 124 5.39 0.75 3.38
CA GLN A 124 5.79 0.95 4.77
C GLN A 124 5.12 2.20 5.33
N HIS A 125 4.53 2.08 6.50
CA HIS A 125 3.87 3.19 7.18
C HIS A 125 4.45 3.33 8.60
N LEU A 126 4.76 4.56 8.98
CA LEU A 126 5.30 4.92 10.29
C LEU A 126 4.29 5.72 11.10
N ASN A 127 3.95 5.23 12.28
CA ASN A 127 3.26 5.99 13.30
C ASN A 127 4.28 6.75 14.14
N GLY A 128 4.43 8.05 13.87
CA GLY A 128 5.17 8.95 14.75
C GLY A 128 4.27 9.45 15.87
N TYR A 129 4.71 9.32 17.12
CA TYR A 129 3.91 9.76 18.26
C TYR A 129 4.77 10.34 19.38
N VAL A 130 4.14 11.11 20.26
CA VAL A 130 4.73 11.69 21.46
C VAL A 130 3.85 11.34 22.66
N ARG A 131 4.46 11.06 23.81
CA ARG A 131 3.77 10.96 25.10
C ARG A 131 4.20 12.10 26.00
N ASP A 132 3.23 12.85 26.52
CA ASP A 132 3.46 13.90 27.51
C ASP A 132 2.48 13.76 28.68
N SER A 133 2.43 14.77 29.56
CA SER A 133 1.53 14.77 30.72
C SER A 133 0.04 14.85 30.34
N GLU A 134 -0.29 15.27 29.12
CA GLU A 134 -1.66 15.39 28.61
C GLU A 134 -2.12 14.08 27.94
N GLY A 135 -1.18 13.24 27.50
CA GLY A 135 -1.48 11.90 27.00
C GLY A 135 -0.67 11.53 25.77
N LEU A 136 -1.25 10.65 24.95
CA LEU A 136 -0.66 10.21 23.69
C LEU A 136 -1.13 11.11 22.55
N LYS A 137 -0.18 11.59 21.75
CA LYS A 137 -0.43 12.41 20.56
C LYS A 137 0.26 11.78 19.35
N MET A 138 -0.38 11.82 18.19
CA MET A 138 0.16 11.30 16.93
C MET A 138 0.49 12.45 15.98
N TRP A 139 1.61 12.34 15.30
CA TRP A 139 1.90 13.18 14.14
C TRP A 139 1.15 12.64 12.93
N ILE A 140 0.29 13.49 12.35
CA ILE A 140 -0.53 13.20 11.18
C ILE A 140 -0.09 14.14 10.06
N ALA A 141 0.26 13.57 8.90
CA ALA A 141 0.58 14.35 7.72
C ALA A 141 -0.70 14.70 6.95
N ARG A 142 -0.67 15.79 6.18
CA ARG A 142 -1.64 16.08 5.12
C ARG A 142 -0.92 16.03 3.79
N ARG A 143 -1.42 15.21 2.89
CA ARG A 143 -0.88 15.03 1.54
C ARG A 143 -0.99 16.34 0.76
N ALA A 144 0.00 16.64 -0.07
CA ALA A 144 -0.05 17.79 -0.96
C ALA A 144 -1.24 17.72 -1.94
N ALA A 145 -1.74 18.89 -2.37
CA ALA A 145 -2.90 19.00 -3.25
C ALA A 145 -2.64 18.47 -4.68
N ASP A 146 -1.38 18.37 -5.07
CA ASP A 146 -0.93 17.89 -6.39
C ASP A 146 -0.65 16.37 -6.43
N ARG A 147 -0.84 15.66 -5.31
CA ARG A 147 -0.69 14.21 -5.28
C ARG A 147 -1.72 13.53 -6.19
N ARG A 148 -1.24 12.67 -7.10
CA ARG A 148 -2.07 11.94 -8.07
C ARG A 148 -3.16 11.08 -7.41
N VAL A 149 -2.85 10.53 -6.23
CA VAL A 149 -3.71 9.62 -5.48
C VAL A 149 -3.95 10.22 -4.10
N PHE A 150 -5.23 10.41 -3.77
CA PHE A 150 -5.70 11.00 -2.51
C PHE A 150 -5.06 12.38 -2.20
N PRO A 151 -5.18 13.39 -3.07
CA PRO A 151 -4.73 14.75 -2.75
C PRO A 151 -5.50 15.28 -1.53
N ASP A 152 -4.83 16.14 -0.74
CA ASP A 152 -5.35 16.79 0.46
C ASP A 152 -5.81 15.88 1.62
N LYS A 153 -5.77 14.55 1.46
CA LYS A 153 -6.13 13.61 2.52
C LYS A 153 -5.09 13.58 3.64
N LEU A 154 -5.54 13.24 4.84
CA LEU A 154 -4.64 12.93 5.96
C LEU A 154 -3.90 11.61 5.69
N ASP A 155 -2.67 11.49 6.18
CA ASP A 155 -1.80 10.33 6.02
C ASP A 155 -1.15 9.97 7.36
N ASN A 156 -0.48 8.82 7.43
CA ASN A 156 0.47 8.57 8.51
C ASN A 156 1.60 9.61 8.46
N MET A 157 2.40 9.74 9.52
CA MET A 157 3.50 10.71 9.53
C MET A 157 4.47 10.49 8.37
N VAL A 158 4.80 9.23 8.08
CA VAL A 158 5.62 8.82 6.93
C VAL A 158 4.98 7.59 6.30
N ALA A 159 4.78 7.56 4.99
CA ALA A 159 4.13 6.45 4.30
C ALA A 159 4.54 6.30 2.82
N GLY A 160 5.43 5.35 2.55
CA GLY A 160 5.98 5.11 1.20
C GLY A 160 5.60 3.76 0.60
N GLY A 161 5.69 3.70 -0.73
CA GLY A 161 5.79 2.42 -1.44
C GLY A 161 7.10 1.71 -1.09
N LEU A 162 7.20 0.40 -1.33
CA LEU A 162 8.44 -0.36 -1.11
C LEU A 162 8.99 -0.89 -2.45
N PRO A 163 9.87 -0.13 -3.12
CA PRO A 163 10.54 -0.55 -4.36
C PRO A 163 11.34 -1.83 -4.15
N HIS A 164 11.46 -2.67 -5.18
CA HIS A 164 12.17 -3.97 -5.11
C HIS A 164 13.63 -3.83 -4.67
N GLN A 165 14.32 -2.79 -5.15
CA GLN A 165 15.77 -2.61 -4.97
C GLN A 165 16.19 -2.16 -3.56
N LEU A 166 15.25 -1.70 -2.73
CA LEU A 166 15.55 -1.23 -1.38
C LEU A 166 15.19 -2.29 -0.35
N SER A 167 16.00 -2.44 0.68
CA SER A 167 15.58 -3.15 1.89
C SER A 167 14.51 -2.35 2.63
N LEU A 168 13.80 -3.02 3.55
CA LEU A 168 12.84 -2.36 4.44
C LEU A 168 13.48 -1.21 5.23
N GLN A 169 14.71 -1.39 5.71
CA GLN A 169 15.39 -0.38 6.52
C GLN A 169 15.82 0.82 5.66
N GLU A 170 16.39 0.58 4.48
CA GLU A 170 16.80 1.65 3.56
C GLU A 170 15.62 2.48 3.10
N ASN A 171 14.52 1.84 2.72
CA ASN A 171 13.32 2.53 2.29
C ASN A 171 12.68 3.33 3.43
N LEU A 172 12.55 2.74 4.64
CA LEU A 172 12.04 3.49 5.79
C LEU A 172 12.88 4.73 6.10
N GLN A 173 14.22 4.63 6.05
CA GLN A 173 15.11 5.78 6.28
C GLN A 173 14.99 6.84 5.18
N LYS A 174 14.89 6.42 3.91
CA LYS A 174 14.64 7.32 2.76
C LYS A 174 13.36 8.11 2.98
N GLU A 175 12.22 7.43 3.17
CA GLU A 175 10.91 8.07 3.33
C GLU A 175 10.87 8.97 4.58
N CYS A 176 11.50 8.53 5.69
CA CYS A 176 11.63 9.34 6.90
C CYS A 176 12.34 10.68 6.65
N ALA A 177 13.40 10.67 5.85
CA ALA A 177 14.16 11.87 5.54
C ALA A 177 13.42 12.76 4.54
N GLU A 178 12.83 12.17 3.49
CA GLU A 178 12.17 12.90 2.40
C GLU A 178 10.84 13.54 2.84
N GLU A 179 9.97 12.79 3.51
CA GLU A 179 8.62 13.26 3.82
C GLU A 179 8.56 14.13 5.08
N ALA A 180 9.40 13.85 6.09
CA ALA A 180 9.27 14.43 7.44
C ALA A 180 10.58 14.96 8.06
N SER A 181 11.67 15.03 7.30
CA SER A 181 13.01 15.45 7.78
C SER A 181 13.51 14.71 9.02
N ILE A 182 13.09 13.45 9.22
CA ILE A 182 13.54 12.65 10.36
C ILE A 182 15.00 12.22 10.10
N PRO A 183 15.96 12.61 10.95
CA PRO A 183 17.37 12.27 10.73
C PRO A 183 17.59 10.75 10.89
N PRO A 184 18.61 10.16 10.23
CA PRO A 184 18.86 8.71 10.27
C PRO A 184 18.98 8.14 11.69
N GLN A 185 19.58 8.89 12.62
CA GLN A 185 19.72 8.50 14.02
C GLN A 185 18.35 8.32 14.70
N LEU A 186 17.38 9.17 14.37
CA LEU A 186 16.03 9.09 14.91
C LEU A 186 15.22 8.02 14.17
N ALA A 187 15.30 7.96 12.84
CA ALA A 187 14.63 6.93 12.03
C ALA A 187 15.07 5.50 12.42
N SER A 188 16.35 5.32 12.80
CA SER A 188 16.87 4.02 13.25
C SER A 188 16.24 3.47 14.55
N ARG A 189 15.52 4.32 15.29
CA ARG A 189 14.79 3.93 16.51
C ARG A 189 13.38 3.40 16.20
N ALA A 190 12.93 3.49 14.96
CA ALA A 190 11.61 2.97 14.57
C ALA A 190 11.57 1.45 14.76
N VAL A 191 10.50 0.97 15.39
CA VAL A 191 10.31 -0.44 15.72
C VAL A 191 9.30 -1.04 14.74
N PRO A 192 9.60 -2.17 14.06
CA PRO A 192 8.58 -2.91 13.32
C PRO A 192 7.58 -3.54 14.29
N VAL A 193 6.30 -3.31 14.08
CA VAL A 193 5.24 -3.65 15.06
C VAL A 193 4.13 -4.54 14.51
N SER A 194 3.88 -4.50 13.21
CA SER A 194 2.79 -5.26 12.57
C SER A 194 2.99 -5.33 11.06
N ALA A 195 2.19 -6.17 10.41
CA ALA A 195 1.99 -6.15 8.97
C ALA A 195 0.50 -6.38 8.66
N LEU A 196 -0.06 -5.50 7.84
CA LEU A 196 -1.46 -5.54 7.45
C LEU A 196 -1.59 -6.01 6.01
N SER A 197 -2.68 -6.69 5.68
CA SER A 197 -3.01 -7.09 4.32
C SER A 197 -4.46 -6.77 3.99
N TYR A 198 -4.68 -6.27 2.77
CA TYR A 198 -6.01 -6.02 2.24
C TYR A 198 -6.08 -6.36 0.76
N CYS A 199 -7.28 -6.65 0.25
CA CYS A 199 -7.50 -6.93 -1.17
C CYS A 199 -8.65 -6.10 -1.73
N ARG A 200 -8.31 -5.07 -2.50
CA ARG A 200 -9.29 -4.12 -3.05
C ARG A 200 -9.38 -4.18 -4.55
N GLU A 201 -10.58 -4.39 -5.08
CA GLU A 201 -10.86 -4.15 -6.50
C GLU A 201 -10.90 -2.63 -6.78
N THR A 202 -10.19 -2.20 -7.82
CA THR A 202 -10.21 -0.82 -8.33
C THR A 202 -10.95 -0.79 -9.67
N GLU A 203 -11.10 0.39 -10.27
CA GLU A 203 -11.60 0.49 -11.64
C GLU A 203 -10.70 -0.29 -12.62
N THR A 204 -9.39 -0.09 -12.50
CA THR A 204 -8.38 -0.60 -13.45
C THR A 204 -7.90 -2.01 -13.16
N GLY A 205 -8.05 -2.52 -11.93
CA GLY A 205 -7.50 -3.81 -11.56
C GLY A 205 -7.72 -4.20 -10.10
N LEU A 206 -6.69 -4.75 -9.45
CA LEU A 206 -6.74 -5.27 -8.09
C LEU A 206 -5.55 -4.77 -7.27
N LYS A 207 -5.76 -4.56 -5.98
CA LYS A 207 -4.72 -4.16 -5.02
C LYS A 207 -4.69 -5.12 -3.82
N PRO A 208 -4.05 -6.30 -3.97
CA PRO A 208 -3.78 -7.21 -2.87
C PRO A 208 -2.52 -6.75 -2.11
N ASP A 209 -2.61 -5.63 -1.41
CA ASP A 209 -1.43 -4.96 -0.87
C ASP A 209 -1.06 -5.47 0.53
N THR A 210 0.21 -5.28 0.89
CA THR A 210 0.73 -5.51 2.25
C THR A 210 1.44 -4.26 2.76
N ILE A 211 1.12 -3.86 3.99
CA ILE A 211 1.72 -2.70 4.65
C ILE A 211 2.54 -3.18 5.85
N TYR A 212 3.83 -2.89 5.86
CA TYR A 212 4.66 -3.06 7.05
C TYR A 212 4.52 -1.82 7.94
N CYS A 213 4.11 -2.02 9.19
CA CYS A 213 3.86 -0.95 10.14
C CYS A 213 5.04 -0.79 11.09
N TYR A 214 5.41 0.46 11.31
CA TYR A 214 6.46 0.87 12.23
C TYR A 214 5.93 1.89 13.21
N ASP A 215 6.49 1.89 14.41
CA ASP A 215 6.21 2.88 15.43
C ASP A 215 7.49 3.61 15.82
N LEU A 216 7.42 4.93 15.99
CA LEU A 216 8.52 5.76 16.44
C LEU A 216 8.03 6.78 17.47
N GLU A 217 8.44 6.59 18.72
CA GLU A 217 8.26 7.60 19.76
C GLU A 217 9.30 8.72 19.56
N LEU A 218 8.79 9.91 19.25
CA LEU A 218 9.59 11.08 18.91
C LEU A 218 9.90 11.92 20.17
N PRO A 219 11.05 12.62 20.19
CA PRO A 219 11.30 13.67 21.17
C PRO A 219 10.18 14.72 21.14
N ALA A 220 9.81 15.24 22.31
CA ALA A 220 8.74 16.23 22.43
C ALA A 220 9.05 17.56 21.71
N ASP A 221 10.34 17.84 21.46
CA ASP A 221 10.84 19.01 20.74
C ASP A 221 11.07 18.75 19.24
N PHE A 222 10.83 17.53 18.75
CA PHE A 222 10.91 17.24 17.32
C PHE A 222 9.66 17.75 16.59
N VAL A 223 9.88 18.54 15.56
CA VAL A 223 8.84 19.03 14.65
C VAL A 223 9.18 18.54 13.24
N PRO A 224 8.32 17.74 12.59
CA PRO A 224 8.56 17.30 11.22
C PRO A 224 8.46 18.46 10.24
N GLU A 225 9.28 18.39 9.19
CA GLU A 225 9.29 19.34 8.09
C GLU A 225 9.14 18.58 6.76
N ASN A 226 8.38 19.16 5.82
CA ASN A 226 8.31 18.61 4.47
C ASN A 226 9.61 18.96 3.72
N SER A 227 10.32 17.95 3.21
CA SER A 227 11.56 18.16 2.42
C SER A 227 11.40 17.99 0.93
N ASP A 228 10.45 17.20 0.44
CA ASP A 228 10.36 16.76 -0.96
C ASP A 228 9.13 17.30 -1.72
N GLY A 229 8.20 17.94 -1.01
CA GLY A 229 6.96 18.48 -1.58
C GLY A 229 5.74 17.57 -1.44
N GLU A 230 5.88 16.34 -0.94
CA GLU A 230 4.77 15.38 -0.90
C GLU A 230 3.75 15.65 0.20
N VAL A 231 4.15 16.38 1.25
CA VAL A 231 3.34 16.71 2.43
C VAL A 231 3.03 18.21 2.52
N ALA A 232 1.76 18.60 2.50
CA ALA A 232 1.38 20.01 2.67
C ALA A 232 1.58 20.53 4.10
N ALA A 233 1.30 19.69 5.11
CA ALA A 233 1.36 20.08 6.51
C ALA A 233 1.45 18.87 7.45
N PHE A 234 1.89 19.12 8.67
CA PHE A 234 1.86 18.17 9.78
C PHE A 234 1.02 18.70 10.94
N TYR A 235 0.32 17.80 11.63
CA TYR A 235 -0.47 18.09 12.81
C TYR A 235 -0.10 17.13 13.93
N LEU A 236 0.17 17.66 15.12
CA LEU A 236 0.30 16.85 16.33
C LEU A 236 -1.08 16.80 17.00
N MET A 237 -1.78 15.69 16.83
CA MET A 237 -3.17 15.51 17.28
C MET A 237 -3.24 14.63 18.53
N PRO A 238 -4.03 14.96 19.55
CA PRO A 238 -4.43 14.02 20.59
C PRO A 238 -5.03 12.75 19.98
N VAL A 239 -4.74 11.59 20.55
CA VAL A 239 -5.20 10.32 19.98
C VAL A 239 -6.74 10.23 19.93
N GLU A 240 -7.44 10.90 20.85
CA GLU A 240 -8.89 11.00 20.87
C GLU A 240 -9.45 11.72 19.64
N GLU A 241 -8.76 12.74 19.13
CA GLU A 241 -9.13 13.43 17.89
C GLU A 241 -8.93 12.52 16.68
N VAL A 242 -7.81 11.80 16.64
CA VAL A 242 -7.51 10.82 15.58
C VAL A 242 -8.57 9.71 15.55
N ILE A 243 -9.00 9.23 16.72
CA ILE A 243 -10.10 8.27 16.85
C ILE A 243 -11.39 8.83 16.24
N GLY A 244 -11.77 10.07 16.59
CA GLY A 244 -12.95 10.72 16.02
C GLY A 244 -12.88 10.79 14.49
N LEU A 245 -11.74 11.22 13.94
CA LEU A 245 -11.53 11.31 12.50
C LEU A 245 -11.70 9.95 11.80
N VAL A 246 -11.06 8.89 12.31
CA VAL A 246 -11.19 7.55 11.72
C VAL A 246 -12.63 7.03 11.86
N ARG A 247 -13.26 7.21 13.02
CA ARG A 247 -14.61 6.66 13.29
C ARG A 247 -15.71 7.40 12.56
N GLU A 248 -15.56 8.68 12.26
CA GLU A 248 -16.69 9.53 11.88
C GLU A 248 -16.53 10.18 10.50
N THR A 249 -15.33 10.13 9.92
CA THR A 249 -15.03 10.78 8.63
C THR A 249 -14.32 9.85 7.65
N ASP A 250 -14.06 10.36 6.44
CA ASP A 250 -13.20 9.76 5.42
C ASP A 250 -12.00 10.66 5.12
N GLU A 251 -11.52 11.46 6.09
CA GLU A 251 -10.44 12.44 5.90
C GLU A 251 -9.07 11.79 5.64
N PHE A 252 -8.84 10.59 6.16
CA PHE A 252 -7.62 9.84 5.89
C PHE A 252 -7.61 9.19 4.51
N LYS A 253 -6.42 9.11 3.93
CA LYS A 253 -6.12 8.21 2.81
C LYS A 253 -6.55 6.79 3.22
N LEU A 254 -7.19 6.11 2.27
CA LEU A 254 -8.00 4.92 2.50
C LEU A 254 -7.32 3.87 3.42
N ASN A 255 -6.10 3.45 3.09
CA ASN A 255 -5.37 2.42 3.83
C ASN A 255 -4.68 2.91 5.12
N CYS A 256 -4.57 4.23 5.33
CA CYS A 256 -4.02 4.81 6.55
C CYS A 256 -4.97 4.61 7.74
N ASN A 257 -6.29 4.55 7.49
CA ASN A 257 -7.26 4.15 8.50
C ASN A 257 -6.92 2.78 9.10
N LEU A 258 -6.50 1.80 8.28
CA LEU A 258 -6.14 0.46 8.75
C LEU A 258 -4.92 0.49 9.69
N VAL A 259 -3.90 1.26 9.32
CA VAL A 259 -2.67 1.42 10.11
C VAL A 259 -2.96 2.10 11.45
N ILE A 260 -3.86 3.08 11.47
CA ILE A 260 -4.27 3.74 12.71
C ILE A 260 -5.09 2.79 13.58
N ILE A 261 -6.03 2.03 13.01
CA ILE A 261 -6.80 1.03 13.77
C ILE A 261 -5.87 0.00 14.41
N ASP A 262 -4.90 -0.54 13.67
CA ASP A 262 -3.85 -1.43 14.18
C ASP A 262 -3.06 -0.78 15.34
N PHE A 263 -2.67 0.50 15.19
CA PHE A 263 -2.01 1.26 16.25
C PHE A 263 -2.89 1.36 17.52
N LEU A 264 -4.17 1.70 17.38
CA LEU A 264 -5.09 1.80 18.52
C LEU A 264 -5.24 0.47 19.27
N ILE A 265 -5.29 -0.65 18.55
CA ILE A 265 -5.35 -2.00 19.12
C ILE A 265 -4.05 -2.32 19.88
N ARG A 266 -2.90 -2.19 19.23
CA ARG A 266 -1.60 -2.56 19.81
C ARG A 266 -1.21 -1.69 21.01
N HIS A 267 -1.64 -0.43 21.03
CA HIS A 267 -1.42 0.48 22.15
C HIS A 267 -2.47 0.37 23.26
N GLY A 268 -3.43 -0.56 23.15
CA GLY A 268 -4.45 -0.80 24.18
C GLY A 268 -5.45 0.34 24.34
N ILE A 269 -5.65 1.13 23.28
CA ILE A 269 -6.58 2.26 23.23
C ILE A 269 -7.95 1.77 22.75
N MET A 270 -7.96 0.88 21.76
CA MET A 270 -9.12 0.07 21.42
C MET A 270 -9.10 -1.19 22.29
N HIS A 271 -10.14 -1.38 23.10
CA HIS A 271 -10.26 -2.51 24.02
C HIS A 271 -11.08 -3.67 23.41
N PRO A 272 -10.90 -4.92 23.88
CA PRO A 272 -11.67 -6.07 23.42
C PRO A 272 -13.19 -5.96 23.59
N GLU A 273 -13.67 -5.05 24.44
CA GLU A 273 -15.08 -4.71 24.60
C GLU A 273 -15.64 -3.79 23.50
N GLU A 274 -14.81 -3.26 22.60
CA GLU A 274 -15.27 -2.51 21.42
C GLU A 274 -16.18 -3.42 20.57
N PRO A 275 -17.34 -2.91 20.11
CA PRO A 275 -18.18 -3.65 19.17
C PRO A 275 -17.36 -4.11 17.96
N ASP A 276 -17.59 -5.35 17.56
CA ASP A 276 -16.96 -5.96 16.38
C ASP A 276 -15.42 -6.06 16.43
N TYR A 277 -14.81 -5.94 17.62
CA TYR A 277 -13.34 -5.96 17.81
C TYR A 277 -12.63 -7.12 17.09
N LEU A 278 -13.19 -8.34 17.16
CA LEU A 278 -12.61 -9.51 16.47
C LEU A 278 -12.73 -9.40 14.94
N GLU A 279 -13.87 -8.92 14.44
CA GLU A 279 -14.06 -8.71 13.00
C GLU A 279 -13.13 -7.61 12.46
N ILE A 280 -12.90 -6.57 13.27
CA ILE A 280 -11.91 -5.53 12.97
C ILE A 280 -10.53 -6.15 12.82
N ILE A 281 -10.07 -6.95 13.79
CA ILE A 281 -8.76 -7.62 13.73
C ILE A 281 -8.66 -8.53 12.51
N GLU A 282 -9.67 -9.38 12.27
CA GLU A 282 -9.66 -10.31 11.14
C GLU A 282 -9.56 -9.57 9.81
N GLY A 283 -10.31 -8.48 9.65
CA GLY A 283 -10.32 -7.68 8.43
C GLY A 283 -9.05 -6.87 8.16
N LEU A 284 -8.17 -6.70 9.16
CA LEU A 284 -6.83 -6.11 8.97
C LEU A 284 -5.82 -7.10 8.35
N HIS A 285 -6.19 -8.38 8.24
CA HIS A 285 -5.33 -9.48 7.82
C HIS A 285 -5.98 -10.33 6.70
N GLU A 286 -6.47 -9.66 5.65
CA GLU A 286 -7.06 -10.33 4.49
C GLU A 286 -6.07 -11.33 3.88
N LYS A 287 -6.56 -12.51 3.49
CA LYS A 287 -5.73 -13.56 2.86
C LYS A 287 -5.59 -13.26 1.38
N LEU A 288 -4.35 -13.11 0.90
CA LEU A 288 -4.00 -12.69 -0.46
C LEU A 288 -3.72 -13.87 -1.41
#